data_AF-A0AAV5XHX0-F1
#
_entry.id   AF-A0AAV5XHX0-F1
#
_cell.length_a   1.000
_cell.length_b   1.000
_cell.length_c   1.000
_cell.angle_alpha   90.00
_cell.angle_beta   90.00
_cell.angle_gamma   90.00
#
_symmetry.space_group_name_H-M   'P 1'
#
loop_
_entity.id
_entity.type
_entity.pdbx_description
1 polymer ?
#
loop_
_entity_poly.entity_id
_entity_poly.type
_entity_poly.pdbx_seq_one_letter_code
_entity_poly.pdbx_strand_id
1 'polypeptide(L)'
;MNDPHVEWLRYRLELGPALSITDAPPLEHETDHCRLRLDAGTLTVTMKEHHASFESAQETVDQCLRSWQVNTELTYGPGEFRFVYENGKLVDRNPPPPGSPILVPGTGVLSLTGHAALTTGATVTRHTYPAPPTDFGVSPDVETLWYRYRGYREGKEPLPHMAYFCLTVLEWIGGGGRGRGNAREAAARTLGIDIDVLNRLGGLVSEKGDPTTARKRPKGGWQPYDPRELAWIEAVIRAAIRRTGEHAAGVIPKVLTMADFPPLPK
;
A
#
# COMPACT_ATOMS: atom_id res chain seq x y z
N MET A 1 -7.36 -14.76 33.78
CA MET A 1 -6.74 -13.46 34.04
C MET A 1 -7.84 -12.50 34.44
N ASN A 2 -7.67 -11.67 35.47
CA ASN A 2 -8.73 -10.73 35.89
C ASN A 2 -8.64 -9.40 35.15
N ASP A 3 -7.44 -8.98 34.75
CA ASP A 3 -7.20 -7.76 33.96
C ASP A 3 -6.16 -8.05 32.86
N PRO A 4 -6.52 -8.82 31.81
CA PRO A 4 -5.60 -9.15 30.73
C PRO A 4 -5.23 -7.89 29.94
N HIS A 5 -3.95 -7.71 29.65
CA HIS A 5 -3.43 -6.57 28.92
C HIS A 5 -2.31 -6.99 27.98
N VAL A 6 -2.41 -6.60 26.71
CA VAL A 6 -1.33 -6.78 25.74
C VAL A 6 -0.26 -5.72 25.96
N GLU A 7 0.92 -6.15 26.37
CA GLU A 7 2.07 -5.27 26.58
C GLU A 7 2.78 -4.94 25.26
N TRP A 8 2.96 -5.95 24.40
CA TRP A 8 3.56 -5.76 23.08
C TRP A 8 3.13 -6.81 22.06
N LEU A 9 3.26 -6.45 20.78
CA LEU A 9 3.14 -7.30 19.60
C LEU A 9 4.48 -7.33 18.85
N ARG A 10 4.78 -8.43 18.17
CA ARG A 10 5.98 -8.61 17.37
C ARG A 10 5.61 -9.06 15.96
N TYR A 11 6.27 -8.44 14.99
CA TYR A 11 6.15 -8.74 13.59
C TYR A 11 7.54 -8.93 12.98
N ARG A 12 7.64 -9.86 12.04
CA ARG A 12 8.80 -10.00 11.17
C ARG A 12 8.62 -9.14 9.93
N LEU A 13 9.67 -8.41 9.57
CA LEU A 13 9.76 -7.75 8.27
C LEU A 13 10.24 -8.75 7.23
N GLU A 14 9.38 -9.04 6.26
CA GLU A 14 9.73 -9.77 5.05
C GLU A 14 10.00 -8.79 3.91
N LEU A 15 11.15 -8.97 3.27
CA LEU A 15 11.56 -8.19 2.11
C LEU A 15 11.50 -9.06 0.85
N GLY A 16 11.09 -8.46 -0.26
CA GLY A 16 11.12 -9.09 -1.56
C GLY A 16 12.53 -9.09 -2.19
N PRO A 17 12.69 -9.74 -3.36
CA PRO A 17 13.99 -9.87 -4.01
C PRO A 17 14.56 -8.55 -4.55
N ALA A 18 13.73 -7.53 -4.75
CA ALA A 18 14.17 -6.24 -5.28
C ALA A 18 14.63 -5.27 -4.19
N LEU A 19 14.34 -5.54 -2.90
CA LEU A 19 14.72 -4.69 -1.78
C LEU A 19 15.60 -5.44 -0.77
N SER A 20 16.82 -4.95 -0.57
CA SER A 20 17.71 -5.41 0.49
C SER A 20 17.99 -4.29 1.47
N ILE A 21 17.90 -4.58 2.77
CA ILE A 21 18.23 -3.64 3.84
C ILE A 21 19.33 -4.28 4.70
N THR A 22 20.50 -3.62 4.75
CA THR A 22 21.71 -4.12 5.40
C THR A 22 22.29 -3.05 6.32
N ASP A 23 22.69 -3.43 7.53
CA ASP A 23 23.30 -2.53 8.53
C ASP A 23 22.44 -1.30 8.87
N ALA A 24 21.11 -1.44 8.83
CA ALA A 24 20.20 -0.36 9.17
C ALA A 24 20.15 -0.12 10.68
N PRO A 25 20.27 1.14 11.15
CA PRO A 25 20.07 1.45 12.55
C PRO A 25 18.62 1.18 12.95
N PRO A 26 18.36 0.91 14.24
CA PRO A 26 16.99 0.75 14.74
C PRO A 26 16.15 1.99 14.39
N LEU A 27 14.97 1.76 13.84
CA LEU A 27 13.98 2.81 13.59
C LEU A 27 12.98 2.82 14.73
N GLU A 28 12.77 3.99 15.33
CA GLU A 28 11.75 4.20 16.35
C GLU A 28 10.71 5.21 15.86
N HIS A 29 9.45 4.92 16.14
CA HIS A 29 8.34 5.81 15.86
C HIS A 29 7.31 5.69 16.98
N GLU A 30 6.68 6.80 17.35
CA GLU A 30 5.75 6.85 18.45
C GLU A 30 4.45 7.51 17.99
N THR A 31 3.34 6.82 18.24
CA THR A 31 1.99 7.32 18.03
C THR A 31 1.31 7.55 19.37
N ASP A 32 0.09 8.07 19.38
CA ASP A 32 -0.67 8.25 20.61
C ASP A 32 -1.00 6.89 21.28
N HIS A 33 -1.19 5.84 20.47
CA HIS A 33 -1.64 4.52 20.94
C HIS A 33 -0.50 3.53 21.23
N CYS A 34 0.65 3.65 20.55
CA CYS A 34 1.74 2.68 20.68
C CYS A 34 3.13 3.27 20.36
N ARG A 35 4.17 2.51 20.71
CA ARG A 35 5.55 2.76 20.28
C ARG A 35 6.00 1.63 19.37
N LEU A 36 6.54 1.98 18.21
CA LEU A 36 7.06 1.09 17.19
C LEU A 36 8.59 1.13 17.23
N ARG A 37 9.23 -0.03 17.27
CA ARG A 37 10.69 -0.17 17.11
C ARG A 37 10.98 -1.28 16.10
N LEU A 38 11.56 -0.92 14.96
CA LEU A 38 12.03 -1.84 13.92
C LEU A 38 13.55 -1.98 14.01
N ASP A 39 14.01 -3.18 14.34
CA ASP A 39 15.43 -3.47 14.56
C ASP A 39 15.76 -4.87 14.01
N ALA A 40 16.81 -4.97 13.20
CA ALA A 40 17.27 -6.21 12.57
C ALA A 40 16.14 -7.05 11.94
N GLY A 41 15.19 -6.41 11.25
CA GLY A 41 14.06 -7.07 10.59
C GLY A 41 12.94 -7.51 11.53
N THR A 42 12.99 -7.13 12.81
CA THR A 42 11.93 -7.39 13.79
C THR A 42 11.29 -6.07 14.20
N LEU A 43 9.98 -5.95 13.97
CA LEU A 43 9.18 -4.86 14.48
C LEU A 43 8.57 -5.27 15.81
N THR A 44 8.86 -4.52 16.86
CA THR A 44 8.18 -4.60 18.16
C THR A 44 7.25 -3.41 18.32
N VAL A 45 6.00 -3.68 18.66
CA VAL A 45 4.97 -2.67 18.92
C VAL A 45 4.57 -2.74 20.38
N THR A 46 4.93 -1.74 21.17
CA THR A 46 4.56 -1.66 22.58
C THR A 46 3.28 -0.85 22.73
N MET A 47 2.24 -1.44 23.33
CA MET A 47 0.95 -0.78 23.49
C MET A 47 0.98 0.19 24.67
N LYS A 48 0.47 1.41 24.46
CA LYS A 48 0.26 2.39 25.54
C LYS A 48 -1.15 2.26 26.14
N GLU A 49 -2.12 1.98 25.28
CA GLU A 49 -3.51 1.78 25.65
C GLU A 49 -3.79 0.34 26.08
N HIS A 50 -4.86 0.16 26.85
CA HIS A 50 -5.25 -1.15 27.33
C HIS A 50 -5.99 -1.94 26.24
N HIS A 51 -5.44 -3.11 25.89
CA HIS A 51 -6.11 -4.10 25.05
C HIS A 51 -6.18 -5.44 25.77
N ALA A 52 -7.37 -6.00 25.88
CA ALA A 52 -7.61 -7.28 26.57
C ALA A 52 -7.24 -8.52 25.74
N SER A 53 -7.02 -8.36 24.43
CA SER A 53 -6.72 -9.44 23.49
C SER A 53 -5.71 -8.98 22.42
N PHE A 54 -5.00 -9.95 21.83
CA PHE A 54 -4.10 -9.68 20.71
C PHE A 54 -4.84 -9.12 19.50
N GLU A 55 -6.04 -9.61 19.21
CA GLU A 55 -6.88 -9.13 18.09
C GLU A 55 -7.17 -7.63 18.21
N SER A 56 -7.65 -7.17 19.38
CA SER A 56 -7.91 -5.75 19.60
C SER A 56 -6.64 -4.89 19.50
N ALA A 57 -5.49 -5.41 19.98
CA ALA A 57 -4.22 -4.70 19.85
C ALA A 57 -3.73 -4.65 18.39
N GLN A 58 -3.96 -5.71 17.61
CA GLN A 58 -3.63 -5.77 16.18
C GLN A 58 -4.47 -4.78 15.39
N GLU A 59 -5.78 -4.74 15.61
CA GLU A 59 -6.69 -3.79 14.93
C GLU A 59 -6.24 -2.33 15.10
N THR A 60 -5.74 -1.96 16.30
CA THR A 60 -5.22 -0.62 16.58
C THR A 60 -3.98 -0.26 15.77
N VAL A 61 -3.12 -1.23 15.46
CA VAL A 61 -1.85 -0.98 14.77
C VAL A 61 -1.93 -1.25 13.27
N ASP A 62 -2.91 -2.05 12.84
CA ASP A 62 -3.05 -2.54 11.47
C ASP A 62 -3.13 -1.41 10.45
N GLN A 63 -3.88 -0.34 10.72
CA GLN A 63 -3.97 0.78 9.79
C GLN A 63 -2.61 1.47 9.57
N CYS A 64 -1.82 1.63 10.63
CA CYS A 64 -0.49 2.23 10.57
C CYS A 64 0.47 1.31 9.79
N LEU A 65 0.51 0.03 10.13
CA LEU A 65 1.37 -0.94 9.46
C LEU A 65 0.99 -1.11 7.99
N ARG A 66 -0.31 -1.10 7.68
CA ARG A 66 -0.81 -1.22 6.32
C ARG A 66 -0.46 0.01 5.47
N SER A 67 -0.60 1.21 6.04
CA SER A 67 -0.18 2.45 5.38
C SER A 67 1.32 2.47 5.12
N TRP A 68 2.12 1.99 6.06
CA TRP A 68 3.57 1.85 5.88
C TRP A 68 3.93 0.87 4.77
N GLN A 69 3.28 -0.30 4.74
CA GLN A 69 3.48 -1.29 3.69
C GLN A 69 3.13 -0.73 2.31
N VAL A 70 1.88 -0.25 2.11
CA VAL A 70 1.42 0.21 0.79
C VAL A 70 2.27 1.38 0.29
N ASN A 71 2.59 2.36 1.14
CA ASN A 71 3.43 3.49 0.73
C ASN A 71 4.84 3.05 0.31
N THR A 72 5.42 2.08 1.03
CA THR A 72 6.73 1.52 0.70
C THR A 72 6.67 0.70 -0.59
N GLU A 73 5.67 -0.16 -0.73
CA GLU A 73 5.47 -1.01 -1.90
C GLU A 73 5.13 -0.20 -3.18
N LEU A 74 4.52 0.98 -3.07
CA LEU A 74 4.37 1.91 -4.21
C LEU A 74 5.72 2.40 -4.75
N THR A 75 6.74 2.46 -3.90
CA THR A 75 8.08 2.91 -4.28
C THR A 75 8.92 1.77 -4.84
N TYR A 76 8.96 0.63 -4.15
CA TYR A 76 9.88 -0.47 -4.48
C TYR A 76 9.23 -1.59 -5.29
N GLY A 77 7.92 -1.73 -5.22
CA GLY A 77 7.16 -2.78 -5.87
C GLY A 77 6.27 -3.56 -4.89
N PRO A 78 5.18 -4.17 -5.38
CA PRO A 78 4.33 -5.02 -4.55
C PRO A 78 5.06 -6.24 -4.02
N GLY A 79 4.87 -6.57 -2.74
CA GLY A 79 5.48 -7.73 -2.09
C GLY A 79 6.91 -7.48 -1.59
N GLU A 80 7.46 -6.29 -1.80
CA GLU A 80 8.84 -5.98 -1.40
C GLU A 80 8.98 -5.61 0.08
N PHE A 81 7.89 -5.31 0.78
CA PHE A 81 7.91 -4.87 2.16
C PHE A 81 6.63 -5.27 2.91
N ARG A 82 6.72 -6.29 3.76
CA ARG A 82 5.57 -6.83 4.51
C ARG A 82 5.90 -7.08 5.97
N PHE A 83 4.98 -6.71 6.86
CA PHE A 83 5.01 -7.15 8.25
C PHE A 83 4.17 -8.40 8.41
N VAL A 84 4.76 -9.45 8.96
CA VAL A 84 4.09 -10.71 9.27
C VAL A 84 4.06 -10.87 10.78
N TYR A 85 2.86 -11.00 11.35
CA TYR A 85 2.72 -11.19 12.79
C TYR A 85 3.39 -12.49 13.24
N GLU A 86 4.18 -12.41 14.32
CA GLU A 86 4.84 -13.58 14.91
C GLU A 86 4.20 -13.97 16.24
N ASN A 87 4.20 -13.06 17.21
CA ASN A 87 3.68 -13.28 18.55
C ASN A 87 3.45 -11.96 19.30
N GLY A 88 3.00 -12.06 20.54
CA GLY A 88 2.81 -10.94 21.45
C GLY A 88 2.90 -11.38 22.90
N LYS A 89 2.88 -10.42 23.82
CA LYS A 89 2.86 -10.67 25.27
C LYS A 89 1.56 -10.15 25.88
N LEU A 90 0.81 -11.05 26.49
CA LEU A 90 -0.38 -10.78 27.28
C LEU A 90 -0.03 -10.98 28.76
N VAL A 91 -0.30 -9.97 29.59
CA VAL A 91 -0.07 -10.01 31.05
C VAL A 91 -1.39 -9.79 31.80
N ASP A 92 -1.52 -10.38 32.99
CA ASP A 92 -2.60 -10.04 33.90
C ASP A 92 -2.14 -8.88 34.80
N ARG A 93 -2.75 -7.70 34.67
CA ARG A 93 -2.47 -6.53 35.51
C ARG A 93 -3.06 -6.68 36.92
N ASN A 94 -3.97 -7.64 37.14
CA ASN A 94 -4.59 -7.91 38.44
C ASN A 94 -4.67 -9.43 38.74
N PRO A 95 -3.53 -10.10 38.94
CA PRO A 95 -3.50 -11.56 39.09
C PRO A 95 -4.30 -12.01 40.33
N PRO A 96 -5.04 -13.14 40.25
CA PRO A 96 -5.73 -13.69 41.42
C PRO A 96 -4.71 -14.16 42.47
N PRO A 97 -5.09 -14.15 43.77
CA PRO A 97 -4.20 -14.57 44.84
C PRO A 97 -3.68 -16.01 44.65
N PRO A 98 -2.44 -16.30 45.10
CA PRO A 98 -1.80 -17.59 44.90
C PRO A 98 -2.66 -18.74 45.48
N GLY A 99 -3.00 -19.71 44.63
CA GLY A 99 -3.88 -20.86 44.97
C GLY A 99 -5.11 -21.04 44.07
N SER A 100 -5.35 -20.11 43.14
CA SER A 100 -6.47 -20.20 42.18
C SER A 100 -6.04 -20.96 40.92
N PRO A 101 -6.85 -21.89 40.37
CA PRO A 101 -6.49 -22.61 39.14
C PRO A 101 -6.38 -21.65 37.94
N ILE A 102 -5.20 -21.58 37.34
CA ILE A 102 -4.92 -20.78 36.13
C ILE A 102 -5.20 -21.64 34.91
N LEU A 103 -6.21 -21.28 34.11
CA LEU A 103 -6.35 -21.78 32.74
C LEU A 103 -5.37 -21.02 31.86
N VAL A 104 -4.41 -21.73 31.26
CA VAL A 104 -3.49 -21.21 30.25
C VAL A 104 -4.10 -21.51 28.87
N PRO A 105 -4.53 -20.52 28.07
CA PRO A 105 -4.94 -20.77 26.69
C PRO A 105 -3.71 -21.11 25.84
N GLY A 106 -3.79 -22.22 25.10
CA GLY A 106 -2.71 -22.75 24.29
C GLY A 106 -2.30 -21.84 23.14
N THR A 107 -0.99 -21.81 22.87
CA THR A 107 -0.35 -21.19 21.72
C THR A 107 -0.72 -21.94 20.44
N GLY A 108 -1.50 -21.31 19.57
CA GLY A 108 -1.73 -21.78 18.20
C GLY A 108 -0.54 -21.43 17.30
N VAL A 109 0.01 -22.42 16.62
CA VAL A 109 1.07 -22.24 15.61
C VAL A 109 0.41 -22.19 14.23
N LEU A 110 0.48 -21.02 13.58
CA LEU A 110 0.09 -20.86 12.18
C LEU A 110 1.31 -21.08 11.29
N SER A 111 1.25 -22.08 10.41
CA SER A 111 2.26 -22.33 9.38
C SER A 111 1.79 -21.68 8.08
N LEU A 112 2.62 -20.81 7.50
CA LEU A 112 2.34 -20.13 6.24
C LEU A 112 3.32 -20.59 5.16
N THR A 113 2.79 -21.12 4.06
CA THR A 113 3.53 -21.54 2.87
C THR A 113 3.72 -20.33 1.95
N GLY A 114 4.94 -19.81 1.85
CA GLY A 114 5.29 -18.73 0.94
C GLY A 114 5.56 -19.24 -0.48
N HIS A 115 4.93 -18.64 -1.48
CA HIS A 115 5.29 -18.82 -2.89
C HIS A 115 6.27 -17.71 -3.30
N ALA A 116 7.49 -18.10 -3.70
CA ALA A 116 8.48 -17.19 -4.24
C ALA A 116 8.14 -16.89 -5.72
N ALA A 117 7.88 -15.63 -6.04
CA ALA A 117 7.88 -15.15 -7.41
C ALA A 117 9.26 -14.53 -7.71
N LEU A 118 9.97 -15.09 -8.69
CA LEU A 118 11.22 -14.54 -9.20
C LEU A 118 10.90 -13.38 -10.14
N THR A 119 11.10 -12.14 -9.69
CA THR A 119 11.14 -10.96 -10.54
C THR A 119 12.59 -10.60 -10.82
N THR A 120 13.01 -10.69 -12.08
CA THR A 120 14.31 -10.19 -12.55
C THR A 120 14.26 -8.66 -12.60
N GLY A 121 14.79 -8.03 -11.56
CA GLY A 121 14.97 -6.58 -11.45
C GLY A 121 16.21 -6.26 -10.63
N ALA A 122 16.79 -5.07 -10.81
CA ALA A 122 17.94 -4.64 -10.03
C ALA A 122 17.59 -4.56 -8.54
N THR A 123 18.35 -5.25 -7.69
CA THR A 123 18.20 -5.20 -6.24
C THR A 123 18.67 -3.84 -5.72
N VAL A 124 17.78 -3.10 -5.06
CA VAL A 124 18.09 -1.86 -4.38
C VAL A 124 18.58 -2.21 -2.97
N THR A 125 19.83 -1.87 -2.66
CA THR A 125 20.39 -2.02 -1.30
C THR A 125 20.27 -0.71 -0.54
N ARG A 126 19.79 -0.78 0.71
CA ARG A 126 19.67 0.36 1.60
C ARG A 126 20.31 0.10 2.96
N HIS A 127 20.77 1.18 3.57
CA HIS A 127 21.32 1.18 4.93
C HIS A 127 20.39 1.83 5.96
N THR A 128 19.12 2.05 5.59
CA THR A 128 18.10 2.61 6.46
C THR A 128 16.73 2.04 6.13
N TYR A 129 15.91 1.83 7.17
CA TYR A 129 14.50 1.48 7.00
C TYR A 129 13.70 2.67 6.44
N PRO A 130 12.71 2.43 5.56
CA PRO A 130 11.77 3.48 5.19
C PRO A 130 10.99 3.90 6.44
N ALA A 131 10.83 5.20 6.67
CA ALA A 131 10.04 5.68 7.79
C ALA A 131 8.54 5.38 7.62
N PRO A 132 7.78 5.15 8.72
CA PRO A 132 6.33 5.12 8.67
C PRO A 132 5.81 6.43 8.06
N PRO A 133 4.86 6.37 7.11
CA PRO A 133 4.33 7.56 6.49
C PRO A 133 3.46 8.33 7.49
N THR A 134 3.66 9.64 7.57
CA THR A 134 2.78 10.56 8.30
C THR A 134 1.82 11.31 7.38
N ASP A 135 2.08 11.29 6.07
CA ASP A 135 1.35 12.01 5.04
C ASP A 135 0.47 11.10 4.17
N PHE A 136 0.38 9.81 4.49
CA PHE A 136 -0.34 8.83 3.68
C PHE A 136 -1.13 7.86 4.57
N GLY A 137 -2.43 7.75 4.29
CA GLY A 137 -3.34 6.83 4.97
C GLY A 137 -4.02 5.88 3.98
N VAL A 138 -4.12 4.61 4.34
CA VAL A 138 -4.85 3.63 3.54
C VAL A 138 -6.35 3.75 3.81
N SER A 139 -7.10 4.06 2.76
CA SER A 139 -8.56 4.00 2.72
C SER A 139 -9.02 2.82 1.86
N PRO A 140 -10.33 2.46 1.87
CA PRO A 140 -10.86 1.42 0.98
C PRO A 140 -10.58 1.67 -0.52
N ASP A 141 -10.54 2.94 -0.93
CA ASP A 141 -10.19 3.31 -2.30
C ASP A 141 -8.70 3.06 -2.59
N VAL A 142 -7.81 3.40 -1.66
CA VAL A 142 -6.37 3.08 -1.77
C VAL A 142 -6.17 1.58 -1.91
N GLU A 143 -6.82 0.77 -1.06
CA GLU A 143 -6.73 -0.69 -1.15
C GLU A 143 -7.22 -1.21 -2.50
N THR A 144 -8.34 -0.67 -2.98
CA THR A 144 -8.91 -1.06 -4.28
C THR A 144 -7.94 -0.79 -5.41
N LEU A 145 -7.35 0.42 -5.47
CA LEU A 145 -6.39 0.79 -6.50
C LEU A 145 -5.09 0.00 -6.37
N TRP A 146 -4.59 -0.18 -5.15
CA TRP A 146 -3.37 -0.93 -4.85
C TRP A 146 -3.49 -2.40 -5.23
N TYR A 147 -4.60 -3.06 -4.85
CA TYR A 147 -4.86 -4.46 -5.18
C TYR A 147 -4.85 -4.69 -6.70
N ARG A 148 -5.47 -3.77 -7.45
CA ARG A 148 -5.47 -3.79 -8.92
C ARG A 148 -4.07 -3.63 -9.50
N TYR A 149 -3.32 -2.65 -9.02
CA TYR A 149 -1.94 -2.43 -9.45
C TYR A 149 -1.05 -3.64 -9.15
N ARG A 150 -1.17 -4.23 -7.96
CA ARG A 150 -0.49 -5.46 -7.59
C ARG A 150 -0.85 -6.62 -8.51
N GLY A 151 -2.14 -6.81 -8.81
CA GLY A 151 -2.60 -7.83 -9.75
C GLY A 151 -1.96 -7.70 -11.13
N TYR A 152 -1.88 -6.47 -11.67
CA TYR A 152 -1.14 -6.18 -12.90
C TYR A 152 0.34 -6.59 -12.80
N ARG A 153 1.03 -6.21 -11.71
CA ARG A 153 2.46 -6.54 -11.50
C ARG A 153 2.71 -8.04 -11.38
N GLU A 154 1.72 -8.79 -10.89
CA GLU A 154 1.73 -10.26 -10.82
C GLU A 154 1.29 -10.92 -12.16
N GLY A 155 1.04 -10.14 -13.22
CA GLY A 155 0.65 -10.63 -14.54
C GLY A 155 -0.81 -11.10 -14.64
N LYS A 156 -1.65 -10.78 -13.64
CA LYS A 156 -3.06 -11.22 -13.58
C LYS A 156 -3.99 -10.41 -14.48
N GLU A 157 -3.58 -9.20 -14.88
CA GLU A 157 -4.32 -8.39 -15.84
C GLU A 157 -3.40 -7.47 -16.67
N PRO A 158 -3.76 -7.11 -17.91
CA PRO A 158 -3.00 -6.16 -18.72
C PRO A 158 -3.03 -4.74 -18.16
N LEU A 159 -1.93 -4.00 -18.35
CA LEU A 159 -1.80 -2.61 -17.90
C LEU A 159 -2.99 -1.71 -18.29
N PRO A 160 -3.51 -1.72 -19.54
CA PRO A 160 -4.60 -0.81 -19.92
C PRO A 160 -5.92 -1.11 -19.19
N HIS A 161 -6.17 -2.37 -18.84
CA HIS A 161 -7.37 -2.76 -18.09
C HIS A 161 -7.31 -2.25 -16.66
N MET A 162 -6.19 -2.52 -15.98
CA MET A 162 -5.92 -2.05 -14.63
C MET A 162 -5.98 -0.52 -14.57
N ALA A 163 -5.26 0.16 -15.46
CA ALA A 163 -5.15 1.61 -15.45
C ALA A 163 -6.50 2.29 -15.75
N TYR A 164 -7.31 1.72 -16.64
CA TYR A 164 -8.67 2.22 -16.90
C TYR A 164 -9.61 2.04 -15.71
N PHE A 165 -9.51 0.89 -15.03
CA PHE A 165 -10.28 0.66 -13.81
C PHE A 165 -9.87 1.66 -12.72
N CYS A 166 -8.57 1.85 -12.49
CA CYS A 166 -8.06 2.83 -11.56
C CYS A 166 -8.58 4.24 -11.89
N LEU A 167 -8.49 4.68 -13.15
CA LEU A 167 -9.06 5.96 -13.58
C LEU A 167 -10.56 6.08 -13.26
N THR A 168 -11.33 5.00 -13.43
CA THR A 168 -12.75 4.98 -13.07
C THR A 168 -12.95 5.20 -11.57
N VAL A 169 -12.17 4.54 -10.72
CA VAL A 169 -12.22 4.73 -9.26
C VAL A 169 -11.82 6.15 -8.87
N LEU A 170 -10.79 6.74 -9.49
CA LEU A 170 -10.39 8.13 -9.26
C LEU A 170 -11.54 9.10 -9.58
N GLU A 171 -12.25 8.89 -10.71
CA GLU A 171 -13.43 9.66 -11.09
C GLU A 171 -14.54 9.59 -10.02
N TRP A 172 -14.75 8.42 -9.40
CA TRP A 172 -15.69 8.23 -8.27
C TRP A 172 -15.28 8.99 -7.01
N ILE A 173 -14.00 9.00 -6.66
CA ILE A 173 -13.48 9.76 -5.50
C ILE A 173 -13.74 11.26 -5.67
N GLY A 174 -13.67 11.77 -6.89
CA GLY A 174 -14.05 13.14 -7.22
C GLY A 174 -15.55 13.44 -7.04
N GLY A 175 -16.38 12.48 -6.64
CA GLY A 175 -17.84 12.61 -6.56
C GLY A 175 -18.55 12.39 -7.90
N GLY A 176 -17.83 11.98 -8.94
CA GLY A 176 -18.35 11.74 -10.28
C GLY A 176 -18.55 10.26 -10.58
N GLY A 177 -19.79 9.85 -10.89
CA GLY A 177 -20.02 8.55 -11.52
C GLY A 177 -19.59 8.57 -12.99
N ARG A 178 -19.06 7.46 -13.51
CA ARG A 178 -18.68 7.32 -14.93
C ARG A 178 -19.80 7.80 -15.86
N GLY A 179 -19.51 8.77 -16.72
CA GLY A 179 -20.47 9.34 -17.67
C GLY A 179 -21.30 10.52 -17.15
N ARG A 180 -21.12 10.95 -15.88
CA ARG A 180 -21.60 12.25 -15.41
C ARG A 180 -20.58 13.33 -15.80
N GLY A 181 -21.07 14.44 -16.38
CA GLY A 181 -20.22 15.54 -16.83
C GLY A 181 -19.27 16.02 -15.73
N ASN A 182 -18.01 16.24 -16.09
CA ASN A 182 -16.91 16.77 -15.26
C ASN A 182 -16.38 15.85 -14.14
N ALA A 183 -16.71 14.55 -14.12
CA ALA A 183 -16.18 13.60 -13.12
C ALA A 183 -14.64 13.63 -13.00
N ARG A 184 -13.96 13.70 -14.15
CA ARG A 184 -12.50 13.76 -14.21
C ARG A 184 -11.92 15.07 -13.70
N GLU A 185 -12.58 16.19 -13.97
CA GLU A 185 -12.18 17.49 -13.40
C GLU A 185 -12.36 17.52 -11.89
N ALA A 186 -13.42 16.88 -11.38
CA ALA A 186 -13.63 16.77 -9.95
C ALA A 186 -12.54 15.90 -9.30
N ALA A 187 -12.20 14.74 -9.90
CA ALA A 187 -11.09 13.92 -9.45
C ALA A 187 -9.75 14.67 -9.46
N ALA A 188 -9.46 15.39 -10.55
CA ALA A 188 -8.28 16.23 -10.69
C ALA A 188 -8.15 17.24 -9.53
N ARG A 189 -9.24 17.95 -9.22
CA ARG A 189 -9.28 18.90 -8.09
C ARG A 189 -9.11 18.22 -6.74
N THR A 190 -9.87 17.16 -6.47
CA THR A 190 -9.86 16.44 -5.18
C THR A 190 -8.51 15.85 -4.85
N LEU A 191 -7.83 15.28 -5.86
CA LEU A 191 -6.58 14.54 -5.67
C LEU A 191 -5.32 15.37 -5.96
N GLY A 192 -5.46 16.64 -6.36
CA GLY A 192 -4.32 17.48 -6.74
C GLY A 192 -3.54 16.90 -7.93
N ILE A 193 -4.26 16.53 -8.99
CA ILE A 193 -3.70 16.03 -10.25
C ILE A 193 -4.23 16.92 -11.36
N ASP A 194 -3.36 17.40 -12.23
CA ASP A 194 -3.77 18.20 -13.38
C ASP A 194 -4.71 17.40 -14.30
N ILE A 195 -5.76 18.05 -14.80
CA ILE A 195 -6.75 17.43 -15.68
C ILE A 195 -6.12 16.88 -16.97
N ASP A 196 -5.05 17.50 -17.46
CA ASP A 196 -4.35 17.04 -18.67
C ASP A 196 -3.67 15.70 -18.45
N VAL A 197 -3.17 15.43 -17.24
CA VAL A 197 -2.61 14.11 -16.87
C VAL A 197 -3.71 13.05 -16.93
N LEU A 198 -4.87 13.30 -16.32
CA LEU A 198 -5.97 12.32 -16.31
C LEU A 198 -6.58 12.14 -17.71
N ASN A 199 -6.67 13.21 -18.51
CA ASN A 199 -7.13 13.13 -19.90
C ASN A 199 -6.16 12.32 -20.75
N ARG A 200 -4.86 12.56 -20.61
CA ARG A 200 -3.84 11.83 -21.36
C ARG A 200 -3.83 10.35 -20.98
N LEU A 201 -3.95 10.03 -19.69
CA LEU A 201 -4.12 8.67 -19.21
C LEU A 201 -5.35 8.02 -19.87
N GLY A 202 -6.51 8.68 -19.78
CA GLY A 202 -7.76 8.18 -20.34
C GLY A 202 -7.69 7.88 -21.84
N GLY A 203 -7.02 8.73 -22.62
CA GLY A 203 -6.77 8.50 -24.04
C GLY A 203 -5.89 7.27 -24.28
N LEU A 204 -4.73 7.20 -23.63
CA LEU A 204 -3.78 6.10 -23.78
C LEU A 204 -4.42 4.74 -23.45
N VAL A 205 -5.14 4.63 -22.33
CA VAL A 205 -5.71 3.35 -21.87
C VAL A 205 -7.02 2.96 -22.59
N SER A 206 -7.60 3.89 -23.35
CA SER A 206 -8.85 3.64 -24.08
C SER A 206 -8.64 3.41 -25.57
N GLU A 207 -7.65 4.05 -26.18
CA GLU A 207 -7.54 4.17 -27.64
C GLU A 207 -6.34 3.44 -28.22
N LYS A 208 -5.36 3.04 -27.40
CA LYS A 208 -4.20 2.28 -27.84
C LYS A 208 -4.27 0.81 -27.42
N GLY A 209 -3.32 0.06 -27.95
CA GLY A 209 -3.14 -1.37 -27.76
C GLY A 209 -3.25 -2.15 -29.07
N ASP A 210 -2.82 -3.39 -28.98
CA ASP A 210 -2.88 -4.41 -30.03
C ASP A 210 -3.99 -5.44 -29.71
N PRO A 211 -4.19 -6.48 -30.53
CA PRO A 211 -5.24 -7.47 -30.28
C PRO A 211 -5.18 -8.19 -28.92
N THR A 212 -4.03 -8.19 -28.23
CA THR A 212 -3.85 -8.92 -26.96
C THR A 212 -3.81 -7.99 -25.74
N THR A 213 -3.51 -6.70 -25.94
CA THR A 213 -3.36 -5.71 -24.85
C THR A 213 -4.45 -4.64 -24.82
N ALA A 214 -5.12 -4.36 -25.94
CA ALA A 214 -6.11 -3.30 -26.02
C ALA A 214 -7.36 -3.63 -25.19
N ARG A 215 -7.81 -2.67 -24.38
CA ARG A 215 -9.07 -2.77 -23.61
C ARG A 215 -10.32 -2.91 -24.50
N LYS A 216 -10.28 -2.27 -25.67
CA LYS A 216 -11.32 -2.31 -26.69
C LYS A 216 -10.66 -2.17 -28.06
N ARG A 217 -11.33 -2.64 -29.12
CA ARG A 217 -10.90 -2.38 -30.49
C ARG A 217 -10.83 -0.86 -30.75
N PRO A 218 -9.67 -0.29 -31.09
CA PRO A 218 -9.58 1.13 -31.41
C PRO A 218 -10.33 1.45 -32.70
N LYS A 219 -10.90 2.66 -32.77
CA LYS A 219 -11.59 3.14 -33.98
C LYS A 219 -10.64 3.30 -35.18
N GLY A 220 -9.37 3.65 -34.92
CA GLY A 220 -8.34 3.88 -35.94
C GLY A 220 -7.46 2.68 -36.27
N GLY A 221 -7.82 1.47 -35.82
CA GLY A 221 -6.98 0.28 -35.95
C GLY A 221 -5.99 0.11 -34.79
N TRP A 222 -5.30 -1.04 -34.76
CA TRP A 222 -4.38 -1.38 -33.68
C TRP A 222 -3.19 -0.42 -33.63
N GLN A 223 -2.91 0.10 -32.44
CA GLN A 223 -1.80 1.01 -32.19
C GLN A 223 -1.04 0.51 -30.97
N PRO A 224 0.01 -0.31 -31.16
CA PRO A 224 0.84 -0.79 -30.05
C PRO A 224 1.37 0.36 -29.20
N TYR A 225 1.60 0.08 -27.92
CA TYR A 225 2.20 1.04 -27.01
C TYR A 225 3.70 1.20 -27.27
N ASP A 226 4.20 2.44 -27.21
CA ASP A 226 5.63 2.71 -27.03
C ASP A 226 6.00 2.34 -25.57
N PRO A 227 7.17 1.72 -25.32
CA PRO A 227 7.60 1.41 -23.95
C PRO A 227 7.57 2.61 -22.99
N ARG A 228 7.82 3.82 -23.49
CA ARG A 228 7.72 5.07 -22.70
C ARG A 228 6.29 5.40 -22.31
N GLU A 229 5.30 5.05 -23.14
CA GLU A 229 3.89 5.21 -22.77
C GLU A 229 3.50 4.23 -21.67
N LEU A 230 3.98 2.98 -21.73
CA LEU A 230 3.75 1.99 -20.67
C LEU A 230 4.36 2.48 -19.34
N ALA A 231 5.61 2.94 -19.37
CA ALA A 231 6.29 3.49 -18.21
C ALA A 231 5.58 4.74 -17.66
N TRP A 232 5.07 5.60 -18.54
CA TRP A 232 4.30 6.78 -18.16
C TRP A 232 2.97 6.40 -17.49
N ILE A 233 2.20 5.47 -18.06
CA ILE A 233 0.94 4.99 -17.47
C ILE A 233 1.22 4.42 -16.07
N GLU A 234 2.25 3.59 -15.92
CA GLU A 234 2.62 3.02 -14.63
C GLU A 234 3.07 4.07 -13.61
N ALA A 235 3.81 5.09 -14.02
CA ALA A 235 4.19 6.21 -13.16
C ALA A 235 2.97 7.02 -12.69
N VAL A 236 2.03 7.32 -13.59
CA VAL A 236 0.81 8.04 -13.27
C VAL A 236 -0.08 7.25 -12.31
N ILE A 237 -0.25 5.94 -12.54
CA ILE A 237 -1.06 5.11 -11.64
C ILE A 237 -0.47 5.07 -10.24
N ARG A 238 0.83 4.83 -10.09
CA ARG A 238 1.47 4.84 -8.75
C ARG A 238 1.32 6.19 -8.06
N ALA A 239 1.53 7.28 -8.78
CA ALA A 239 1.36 8.62 -8.23
C ALA A 239 -0.09 8.92 -7.85
N ALA A 240 -1.06 8.47 -8.64
CA ALA A 240 -2.48 8.62 -8.34
C ALA A 240 -2.89 7.83 -7.07
N ILE A 241 -2.39 6.60 -6.90
CA ILE A 241 -2.60 5.83 -5.66
C ILE A 241 -2.01 6.59 -4.46
N ARG A 242 -0.80 7.15 -4.61
CA ARG A 242 -0.20 7.98 -3.57
C ARG A 242 -1.08 9.18 -3.22
N ARG A 243 -1.58 9.91 -4.23
CA ARG A 243 -2.50 11.04 -4.05
C ARG A 243 -3.80 10.64 -3.35
N THR A 244 -4.34 9.46 -3.63
CA THR A 244 -5.53 8.96 -2.93
C THR A 244 -5.26 8.74 -1.44
N GLY A 245 -4.09 8.20 -1.06
CA GLY A 245 -3.77 8.02 0.36
C GLY A 245 -3.37 9.31 1.07
N GLU A 246 -2.74 10.25 0.38
CA GLU A 246 -2.51 11.61 0.91
C GLU A 246 -3.83 12.35 1.17
N HIS A 247 -4.78 12.25 0.22
CA HIS A 247 -6.13 12.79 0.39
C HIS A 247 -6.84 12.16 1.60
N ALA A 248 -6.74 10.84 1.78
CA ALA A 248 -7.31 10.15 2.94
C ALA A 248 -6.66 10.58 4.27
N ALA A 249 -5.38 10.96 4.25
CA ALA A 249 -4.68 11.54 5.40
C ALA A 249 -4.98 13.04 5.61
N GLY A 250 -5.82 13.67 4.78
CA GLY A 250 -6.15 15.09 4.85
C GLY A 250 -5.01 16.01 4.38
N VAL A 251 -4.02 15.47 3.68
CA VAL A 251 -2.89 16.24 3.14
C VAL A 251 -3.32 16.96 1.86
N ILE A 252 -2.89 18.21 1.71
CA ILE A 252 -3.09 19.00 0.48
C ILE A 252 -1.74 19.07 -0.25
N PRO A 253 -1.47 18.17 -1.22
CA PRO A 253 -0.19 18.15 -1.90
C PRO A 253 -0.12 19.19 -3.03
N LYS A 254 1.10 19.45 -3.52
CA LYS A 254 1.34 20.18 -4.77
C LYS A 254 0.64 19.45 -5.94
N VAL A 255 0.03 20.18 -6.85
CA VAL A 255 -0.59 19.60 -8.05
C VAL A 255 0.44 18.85 -8.91
N LEU A 256 0.15 17.60 -9.26
CA LEU A 256 0.94 16.84 -10.25
C LEU A 256 0.58 17.27 -11.66
N THR A 257 1.58 17.57 -12.46
CA THR A 257 1.46 18.03 -13.84
C THR A 257 2.14 17.05 -14.79
N MET A 258 2.00 17.26 -16.10
CA MET A 258 2.68 16.46 -17.11
C MET A 258 4.21 16.43 -16.92
N ALA A 259 4.81 17.46 -16.32
CA ALA A 259 6.25 17.56 -16.08
C ALA A 259 6.76 16.65 -14.94
N ASP A 260 5.86 16.17 -14.07
CA ASP A 260 6.22 15.28 -12.96
C ASP A 260 6.34 13.81 -13.40
N PHE A 261 6.10 13.51 -14.68
CA PHE A 261 6.12 12.17 -15.25
C PHE A 261 7.16 12.03 -16.37
N PRO A 262 7.60 10.79 -16.71
CA PRO A 262 8.51 10.56 -17.81
C PRO A 262 8.04 11.21 -19.12
N PRO A 263 8.94 11.68 -19.99
CA PRO A 263 8.52 12.27 -21.25
C PRO A 263 7.85 11.21 -22.14
N LEU A 264 6.68 11.56 -22.67
CA LEU A 264 6.01 10.76 -23.71
C LEU A 264 6.76 10.88 -25.04
N PRO A 265 6.64 9.88 -25.93
CA PRO A 265 7.15 10.00 -27.30
C PRO A 265 6.54 11.23 -28.00
N LYS A 266 7.34 11.86 -28.84
CA LYS A 266 6.90 12.96 -29.72
C LYS A 266 5.99 12.44 -30.82
#